data_AF-A0A7W2A051-F1
#
_entry.id   AF-A0A7W2A051-F1
#
_cell.length_a   1.000
_cell.length_b   1.000
_cell.length_c   1.000
_cell.angle_alpha   90.00
_cell.angle_beta   90.00
_cell.angle_gamma   90.00
#
_symmetry.space_group_name_H-M   'P 1'
#
loop_
_entity.id
_entity.type
_entity.pdbx_description
1 polymer ?
#
loop_
_entity_poly.entity_id
_entity_poly.type
_entity_poly.pdbx_seq_one_letter_code
_entity_poly.pdbx_strand_id
1 'polypeptide(L)'
;RLANDSDFGLTASVWTKDLSKGKRVAEKILAGTVCVNEVLYTHGIGQTPWGGFKQSGYGRTHGKYGLLELVAPQHIHVNHFLLTPNAWWMPYSSNAVETFRGFAKHFASGSLRQTAKLMPQLLKRIKELRSK
;
A
#
# COMPACT_ATOMS: atom_id res chain seq x y z
N ARG A 1 1.24 10.18 -27.53
CA ARG A 1 1.93 11.40 -27.07
C ARG A 1 0.91 12.52 -26.95
N LEU A 2 0.41 13.10 -28.05
CA LEU A 2 -0.58 14.20 -28.04
C LEU A 2 -1.75 14.03 -27.05
N ALA A 3 -2.41 12.86 -27.02
CA ALA A 3 -3.52 12.62 -26.08
C ALA A 3 -3.13 12.76 -24.60
N ASN A 4 -1.87 12.47 -24.25
CA ASN A 4 -1.36 12.59 -22.89
C ASN A 4 -0.75 13.97 -22.60
N ASP A 5 -0.65 14.86 -23.59
CA ASP A 5 -0.12 16.22 -23.39
C ASP A 5 -1.20 17.17 -22.82
N SER A 6 -2.45 16.72 -22.73
CA SER A 6 -3.53 17.42 -22.02
C SER A 6 -3.32 17.39 -20.49
N ASP A 7 -3.59 18.50 -19.80
CA ASP A 7 -3.60 18.57 -18.33
C ASP A 7 -4.75 17.78 -17.69
N PHE A 8 -5.77 17.48 -18.49
CA PHE A 8 -6.97 16.74 -18.10
C PHE A 8 -6.99 15.33 -18.67
N GLY A 9 -7.67 14.43 -17.97
CA GLY A 9 -7.80 13.01 -18.33
C GLY A 9 -8.98 12.35 -17.62
N LEU A 10 -10.19 12.88 -17.77
CA LEU A 10 -11.39 12.24 -17.20
C LEU A 10 -11.76 11.00 -18.01
N THR A 11 -11.98 11.19 -19.31
CA THR A 11 -12.30 10.13 -20.26
C THR A 11 -11.49 10.31 -21.54
N ALA A 12 -11.33 9.23 -22.30
CA ALA A 12 -10.83 9.26 -23.67
C ALA A 12 -11.55 8.21 -24.52
N SER A 13 -11.50 8.39 -25.84
CA SER A 13 -12.06 7.45 -26.79
C SER A 13 -11.10 7.23 -27.96
N VAL A 14 -10.94 5.97 -28.37
CA VAL A 14 -10.09 5.55 -29.48
C VAL A 14 -10.97 4.98 -30.57
N TRP A 15 -10.94 5.58 -31.76
CA TRP A 15 -11.75 5.14 -32.90
C TRP A 15 -10.86 4.47 -33.95
N THR A 16 -11.15 3.21 -34.26
CA THR A 16 -10.38 2.45 -35.24
C THR A 16 -11.11 1.18 -35.71
N LYS A 17 -10.78 0.74 -36.93
CA LYS A 17 -11.22 -0.58 -37.43
C LYS A 17 -10.37 -1.74 -36.89
N ASP A 18 -9.15 -1.48 -36.41
CA ASP A 18 -8.25 -2.49 -35.84
C ASP A 18 -8.37 -2.49 -34.30
N LEU A 19 -9.14 -3.43 -33.75
CA LEU A 19 -9.38 -3.52 -32.31
C LEU A 19 -8.10 -3.75 -31.50
N SER A 20 -7.13 -4.49 -32.06
CA SER A 20 -5.85 -4.74 -31.39
C SER A 20 -5.01 -3.47 -31.31
N LYS A 21 -4.98 -2.66 -32.37
CA LYS A 21 -4.39 -1.31 -32.33
C LYS A 21 -5.15 -0.41 -31.37
N GLY A 22 -6.48 -0.45 -31.37
CA GLY A 22 -7.33 0.34 -30.48
C GLY A 22 -6.98 0.08 -29.01
N LYS A 23 -6.91 -1.20 -28.61
CA LYS A 23 -6.51 -1.62 -27.27
C LYS A 23 -5.09 -1.16 -26.90
N ARG A 24 -4.10 -1.37 -27.78
CA ARG A 24 -2.71 -0.92 -27.55
C ARG A 24 -2.58 0.59 -27.38
N VAL A 25 -3.44 1.37 -28.05
CA VAL A 25 -3.48 2.83 -27.89
C VAL A 25 -4.16 3.19 -26.58
N ALA A 26 -5.31 2.56 -26.27
CA ALA A 26 -6.06 2.81 -25.06
C ALA A 26 -5.24 2.56 -23.78
N GLU A 27 -4.46 1.47 -23.74
CA GLU A 27 -3.54 1.13 -22.63
C GLU A 27 -2.46 2.19 -22.37
N LYS A 28 -2.17 3.07 -23.34
CA LYS A 28 -1.16 4.11 -23.23
C LYS A 28 -1.75 5.49 -22.90
N ILE A 29 -3.07 5.64 -22.90
CA ILE A 29 -3.72 6.93 -22.62
C ILE A 29 -3.90 7.09 -21.10
N LEU A 30 -3.45 8.23 -20.58
CA LEU A 30 -3.61 8.60 -19.18
C LEU A 30 -4.96 9.27 -18.96
N ALA A 31 -6.01 8.48 -18.85
CA ALA A 31 -7.35 8.94 -18.51
C ALA A 31 -8.06 7.95 -17.57
N GLY A 32 -9.07 8.45 -16.86
CA GLY A 32 -9.91 7.67 -15.96
C GLY A 32 -10.56 6.46 -16.60
N THR A 33 -11.20 6.70 -17.75
CA THR A 33 -11.84 5.68 -18.58
C THR A 33 -11.43 5.89 -20.03
N VAL A 34 -10.99 4.82 -20.71
CA VAL A 34 -10.69 4.87 -22.14
C VAL A 34 -11.55 3.86 -22.88
N CYS A 35 -12.43 4.35 -23.75
CA CYS A 35 -13.29 3.52 -24.58
C CYS A 35 -12.66 3.28 -25.96
N VAL A 36 -12.94 2.12 -26.58
CA VAL A 36 -12.57 1.85 -27.98
C VAL A 36 -13.86 1.73 -28.78
N ASN A 37 -14.01 2.56 -29.82
CA ASN A 37 -15.20 2.68 -30.67
C ASN A 37 -16.51 3.00 -29.91
N GLU A 38 -16.39 3.64 -28.74
CA GLU A 38 -17.50 4.01 -27.88
C GLU A 38 -17.19 5.31 -27.14
N VAL A 39 -18.21 5.95 -26.57
CA VAL A 39 -18.04 7.17 -25.77
C VAL A 39 -19.01 7.22 -24.59
N LEU A 40 -18.51 7.59 -23.40
CA LEU A 40 -19.23 8.02 -22.20
C LEU A 40 -20.27 7.06 -21.56
N TYR A 41 -20.75 6.03 -22.25
CA TYR A 41 -21.85 5.17 -21.77
C TYR A 41 -21.54 4.47 -20.43
N THR A 42 -20.26 4.17 -20.17
CA THR A 42 -19.82 3.55 -18.92
C THR A 42 -20.06 4.41 -17.68
N HIS A 43 -20.27 5.73 -17.83
CA HIS A 43 -20.68 6.57 -16.71
C HIS A 43 -22.00 6.09 -16.08
N GLY A 44 -22.94 5.60 -16.89
CA GLY A 44 -24.21 5.05 -16.40
C GLY A 44 -24.10 3.64 -15.82
N ILE A 45 -22.91 3.02 -15.89
CA ILE A 45 -22.68 1.65 -15.41
C ILE A 45 -22.08 1.72 -14.00
N GLY A 46 -22.93 1.54 -12.99
CA GLY A 46 -22.53 1.61 -11.58
C GLY A 46 -21.45 0.59 -11.17
N GLN A 47 -21.21 -0.46 -11.96
CA GLN A 47 -20.19 -1.46 -11.71
C GLN A 47 -18.79 -1.02 -12.15
N THR A 48 -18.67 -0.11 -13.12
CA THR A 48 -17.38 0.36 -13.62
C THR A 48 -16.86 1.51 -12.76
N PRO A 49 -15.58 1.53 -12.35
CA PRO A 49 -15.03 2.64 -11.61
C PRO A 49 -15.05 3.92 -12.45
N TRP A 50 -15.36 5.04 -11.82
CA TRP A 50 -15.44 6.35 -12.46
C TRP A 50 -14.58 7.36 -11.73
N GLY A 51 -13.82 8.17 -12.44
CA GLY A 51 -12.90 9.13 -11.83
C GLY A 51 -11.72 9.42 -12.73
N GLY A 52 -11.25 10.67 -12.73
CA GLY A 52 -10.25 11.15 -13.67
C GLY A 52 -8.80 10.87 -13.26
N PHE A 53 -7.90 11.24 -14.17
CA PHE A 53 -6.46 11.33 -13.94
C PHE A 53 -6.04 12.80 -14.02
N LYS A 54 -4.85 13.13 -13.49
CA LYS A 54 -4.27 14.49 -13.53
C LYS A 54 -5.20 15.53 -12.91
N GLN A 55 -5.42 16.67 -13.57
CA GLN A 55 -6.31 17.72 -13.07
C GLN A 55 -7.80 17.37 -13.20
N SER A 56 -8.16 16.20 -13.73
CA SER A 56 -9.55 15.73 -13.75
C SER A 56 -10.02 15.09 -12.44
N GLY A 57 -9.22 15.16 -11.38
CA GLY A 57 -9.58 14.75 -10.03
C GLY A 57 -8.87 13.49 -9.53
N TYR A 58 -9.07 13.23 -8.24
CA TYR A 58 -8.52 12.08 -7.52
C TYR A 58 -9.65 11.21 -6.96
N GLY A 59 -9.30 9.98 -6.59
CA GLY A 59 -10.25 8.99 -6.08
C GLY A 59 -11.10 8.34 -7.17
N ARG A 60 -12.05 7.51 -6.75
CA ARG A 60 -13.02 6.85 -7.63
C ARG A 60 -14.43 6.93 -7.07
N THR A 61 -15.42 7.04 -7.93
CA THR A 61 -16.81 6.68 -7.64
C THR A 61 -17.14 5.38 -8.37
N HIS A 62 -18.29 4.81 -8.04
CA HIS A 62 -18.81 3.56 -8.63
C HIS A 62 -17.93 2.32 -8.37
N GLY A 63 -18.53 1.15 -8.59
CA GLY A 63 -17.91 -0.15 -8.41
C GLY A 63 -17.32 -0.36 -7.01
N LYS A 64 -16.42 -1.33 -6.92
CA LYS A 64 -15.71 -1.67 -5.68
C LYS A 64 -14.87 -0.49 -5.18
N TYR A 65 -14.18 0.21 -6.09
CA TYR A 65 -13.26 1.28 -5.71
C TYR A 65 -14.00 2.50 -5.14
N GLY A 66 -15.13 2.88 -5.71
CA GLY A 66 -15.93 3.97 -5.16
C GLY A 66 -16.56 3.64 -3.81
N LEU A 67 -16.94 2.39 -3.57
CA LEU A 67 -17.36 1.98 -2.23
C LEU A 67 -16.22 2.09 -1.22
N LEU A 68 -14.99 1.73 -1.61
CA LEU A 68 -13.81 1.82 -0.75
C LEU A 68 -13.40 3.27 -0.40
N GLU A 69 -13.79 4.26 -1.20
CA GLU A 69 -13.61 5.69 -0.84
C GLU A 69 -14.56 6.14 0.28
N LEU A 70 -15.65 5.40 0.52
CA LEU A 70 -16.68 5.72 1.51
C LEU A 70 -16.51 4.95 2.83
N VAL A 71 -15.50 4.09 2.94
CA VAL A 71 -15.22 3.32 4.16
C VAL A 71 -14.04 3.91 4.94
N ALA A 72 -14.09 3.80 6.26
CA ALA A 72 -12.97 4.15 7.13
C ALA A 72 -12.17 2.87 7.45
N PRO A 73 -10.97 2.66 6.88
CA PRO A 73 -10.15 1.50 7.21
C PRO A 73 -9.71 1.56 8.68
N GLN A 74 -10.05 0.55 9.46
CA GLN A 74 -9.58 0.39 10.84
C GLN A 74 -8.55 -0.73 10.92
N HIS A 75 -7.35 -0.40 11.42
CA HIS A 75 -6.31 -1.38 11.72
C HIS A 75 -6.35 -1.75 13.21
N ILE A 76 -6.53 -3.05 13.50
CA ILE A 76 -6.50 -3.59 14.86
C ILE A 76 -5.29 -4.53 14.95
N HIS A 77 -4.36 -4.20 15.85
CA HIS A 77 -3.21 -5.05 16.14
C HIS A 77 -3.41 -5.73 17.50
N VAL A 78 -3.45 -7.06 17.50
CA VAL A 78 -3.57 -7.89 18.71
C VAL A 78 -2.24 -8.59 18.96
N ASN A 79 -1.69 -8.40 20.16
CA ASN A 79 -0.54 -9.19 20.58
C ASN A 79 -1.01 -10.58 21.03
N HIS A 80 -0.73 -11.61 20.24
CA HIS A 80 -1.05 -13.00 20.58
C HIS A 80 0.00 -13.67 21.50
N PHE A 81 1.17 -13.05 21.69
CA PHE A 81 2.25 -13.59 22.51
C PHE A 81 2.19 -13.02 23.93
N LEU A 82 1.16 -13.43 24.67
CA LEU A 82 0.82 -12.91 26.00
C LEU A 82 1.88 -13.21 27.08
N LEU A 83 2.70 -14.23 26.85
CA LEU A 83 3.66 -14.69 27.86
C LEU A 83 4.86 -13.74 28.00
N THR A 84 5.24 -12.98 26.97
CA THR A 84 6.35 -12.03 27.10
C THR A 84 5.93 -10.63 26.70
N PRO A 85 6.22 -9.61 27.53
CA PRO A 85 6.10 -8.23 27.11
C PRO A 85 6.87 -7.99 25.80
N ASN A 86 6.32 -7.15 24.94
CA ASN A 86 6.98 -6.75 23.70
C ASN A 86 8.37 -6.20 24.01
N ALA A 87 9.42 -6.81 23.46
CA ALA A 87 10.81 -6.45 23.82
C ALA A 87 11.13 -4.97 23.53
N TRP A 88 10.43 -4.38 22.57
CA TRP A 88 10.55 -2.99 22.16
C TRP A 88 9.72 -2.01 23.00
N TRP A 89 8.93 -2.51 23.96
CA TRP A 89 8.04 -1.68 24.76
C TRP A 89 8.80 -0.94 25.87
N MET A 90 8.25 0.18 26.34
CA MET A 90 8.80 0.93 27.46
C MET A 90 8.91 0.08 28.73
N PRO A 91 9.81 0.43 29.69
CA PRO A 91 10.70 1.59 29.70
C PRO A 91 12.03 1.36 28.95
N TYR A 92 12.57 2.42 28.34
CA TYR A 92 13.83 2.39 27.60
C TYR A 92 15.05 2.52 28.52
N SER A 93 15.39 1.45 29.22
CA SER A 93 16.63 1.36 30.00
C SER A 93 17.86 1.21 29.10
N SER A 94 19.05 1.32 29.69
CA SER A 94 20.31 1.00 29.02
C SER A 94 20.31 -0.39 28.39
N ASN A 95 19.66 -1.36 29.04
CA ASN A 95 19.50 -2.72 28.53
C ASN A 95 18.57 -2.80 27.31
N ALA A 96 17.52 -1.97 27.26
CA ALA A 96 16.67 -1.83 26.06
C ALA A 96 17.48 -1.32 24.86
N VAL A 97 18.24 -0.23 25.08
CA VAL A 97 19.06 0.42 24.05
C VAL A 97 20.14 -0.52 23.53
N GLU A 98 20.80 -1.27 24.41
CA GLU A 98 21.77 -2.28 24.03
C GLU A 98 21.12 -3.39 23.19
N THR A 99 19.94 -3.87 23.60
CA THR A 99 19.17 -4.87 22.86
C THR A 99 18.80 -4.37 21.46
N PHE A 100 18.29 -3.14 21.32
CA PHE A 100 17.96 -2.55 20.02
C PHE A 100 19.18 -2.36 19.12
N ARG A 101 20.30 -1.89 19.68
CA ARG A 101 21.56 -1.76 18.95
C ARG A 101 22.08 -3.13 18.52
N GLY A 102 21.90 -4.14 19.36
CA GLY A 102 22.17 -5.53 19.05
C GLY A 102 21.34 -6.00 17.85
N PHE A 103 20.02 -5.81 17.88
CA PHE A 103 19.12 -6.10 16.77
C PHE A 103 19.55 -5.40 15.48
N ALA A 104 19.76 -4.08 15.51
CA ALA A 104 20.18 -3.34 14.33
C ALA A 104 21.49 -3.87 13.70
N LYS A 105 22.45 -4.30 14.51
CA LYS A 105 23.74 -4.83 14.03
C LYS A 105 23.67 -6.27 13.54
N HIS A 106 22.94 -7.14 14.25
CA HIS A 106 23.03 -8.59 14.04
C HIS A 106 21.83 -9.13 13.26
N PHE A 107 20.63 -8.56 13.42
CA PHE A 107 19.45 -8.98 12.66
C PHE A 107 19.52 -8.49 11.21
N ALA A 108 19.98 -7.25 10.99
CA ALA A 108 20.17 -6.71 9.63
C ALA A 108 21.28 -7.41 8.83
N SER A 109 22.09 -8.25 9.48
CA SER A 109 23.14 -9.04 8.81
C SER A 109 22.59 -10.24 8.01
N GLY A 110 21.34 -10.64 8.24
CA GLY A 110 20.75 -11.86 7.65
C GLY A 110 21.35 -13.17 8.16
N SER A 111 22.30 -13.15 9.10
CA SER A 111 22.99 -14.35 9.59
C SER A 111 22.35 -14.92 10.86
N LEU A 112 21.82 -16.15 10.77
CA LEU A 112 21.23 -16.88 11.91
C LEU A 112 22.19 -17.01 13.11
N ARG A 113 23.48 -17.21 12.85
CA ARG A 113 24.52 -17.30 13.90
C ARG A 113 24.73 -15.97 14.62
N GLN A 114 24.66 -14.86 13.89
CA GLN A 114 24.79 -13.53 14.49
C GLN A 114 23.54 -13.16 15.28
N THR A 115 22.35 -13.50 14.76
CA THR A 115 21.09 -13.32 15.49
C THR A 115 21.04 -14.14 16.78
N ALA A 116 21.57 -15.36 16.78
CA ALA A 116 21.65 -16.20 17.99
C ALA A 116 22.48 -15.55 19.12
N LYS A 117 23.46 -14.69 18.79
CA LYS A 117 24.24 -13.95 19.79
C LYS A 117 23.41 -12.93 20.58
N LEU A 118 22.23 -12.55 20.08
CA LEU A 118 21.31 -11.63 20.77
C LEU A 118 20.45 -12.32 21.83
N MET A 119 20.38 -13.66 21.85
CA MET A 119 19.51 -14.40 22.77
C MET A 119 19.71 -14.05 24.25
N PRO A 120 20.95 -13.93 24.77
CA PRO A 120 21.16 -13.56 26.18
C PRO A 120 20.65 -12.15 26.49
N GLN A 121 20.87 -11.18 25.59
CA GLN A 121 20.41 -9.80 25.74
C GLN A 121 18.87 -9.72 25.68
N LEU A 122 18.25 -10.47 24.77
CA LEU A 122 16.79 -10.56 24.65
C LEU A 122 16.15 -11.17 25.90
N LEU A 123 16.72 -12.23 26.47
CA LEU A 123 16.26 -12.84 27.71
C LEU A 123 16.37 -11.87 28.89
N LYS A 124 17.48 -11.12 28.98
CA LYS A 124 17.67 -10.06 29.97
C LYS A 124 16.61 -8.97 29.84
N ARG A 125 16.27 -8.57 28.60
CA ARG A 125 15.20 -7.61 28.30
C ARG A 125 13.81 -8.12 28.70
N ILE A 126 13.48 -9.37 28.37
CA ILE A 126 12.20 -9.98 28.74
C ILE A 126 12.06 -10.06 30.26
N LYS A 127 13.13 -10.46 30.96
CA LYS A 127 13.14 -10.52 32.43
C LYS A 127 12.91 -9.15 33.06
N GLU A 128 13.57 -8.11 32.53
CA GLU A 128 13.39 -6.74 32.96
C GLU A 128 11.94 -6.27 32.81
N LEU A 129 11.31 -6.53 31.66
CA LEU A 129 9.93 -6.13 31.41
C LEU A 129 8.90 -6.91 32.24
N ARG A 130 9.21 -8.14 32.67
CA ARG A 130 8.36 -8.93 33.57
C ARG A 130 8.55 -8.57 35.05
N SER A 131 9.67 -7.95 35.40
CA SER A 131 10.00 -7.59 36.80
C SER A 131 9.41 -6.26 37.26
N LYS A 132 8.69 -5.56 36.39
CA LYS A 132 7.98 -4.31 36.64
C LYS A 132 6.50 -4.54 36.39
#